data_AF-H6QAQ1-F1
#
_entry.id   AF-H6QAQ1-F1
#
_cell.length_a   1.000
_cell.length_b   1.000
_cell.length_c   1.000
_cell.angle_alpha   90.00
_cell.angle_beta   90.00
_cell.angle_gamma   90.00
#
_symmetry.space_group_name_H-M   'P 1'
#
loop_
_entity.id
_entity.type
_entity.pdbx_description
1 polymer ?
#
loop_
_entity_poly.entity_id
_entity_poly.type
_entity_poly.pdbx_seq_one_letter_code
_entity_poly.pdbx_strand_id
1 'polypeptide(L)' 'MSTTITISRETKEILEVLKGSKTWDEFLREVAQELVKRRREEARRALAQLLDSEYLGRAEWTRYRYRRGD' A
#
# COMPACT_ATOMS: atom_id res chain seq x y z
N MET A 1 -7.76 22.96 -16.19
CA MET A 1 -9.19 23.15 -15.93
C MET A 1 -9.39 22.96 -14.43
N SER A 2 -9.95 23.93 -13.72
CA SER A 2 -10.17 23.83 -12.27
C SER A 2 -11.49 23.13 -11.99
N THR A 3 -11.53 22.35 -10.90
CA THR A 3 -12.73 21.70 -10.39
C THR A 3 -12.85 21.96 -8.90
N THR A 4 -14.07 21.91 -8.38
CA THR A 4 -14.35 22.16 -6.96
C THR A 4 -14.86 20.88 -6.31
N ILE A 5 -14.24 20.48 -5.21
CA ILE A 5 -14.73 19.40 -4.34
C ILE A 5 -15.25 20.02 -3.04
N THR A 6 -16.45 19.61 -2.64
CA THR A 6 -17.05 20.07 -1.38
C THR A 6 -16.68 19.10 -0.26
N ILE A 7 -16.17 19.63 0.85
CA ILE A 7 -15.80 18.87 2.05
C ILE A 7 -16.37 19.57 3.29
N SER A 8 -16.46 18.86 4.41
CA SER A 8 -16.85 19.48 5.68
C SER A 8 -15.80 20.51 6.11
N ARG A 9 -16.22 21.47 6.93
CA ARG A 9 -15.30 22.49 7.49
C ARG A 9 -14.21 21.84 8.34
N GLU A 10 -14.59 20.88 9.18
CA GLU A 10 -13.67 20.11 10.02
C GLU A 10 -12.58 19.41 9.20
N THR A 11 -12.96 18.73 8.10
CA THR A 11 -11.97 18.11 7.20
C THR A 11 -11.05 19.16 6.59
N LYS A 12 -11.59 20.31 6.16
CA LYS A 12 -10.77 21.38 5.59
C LYS A 12 -9.75 21.91 6.61
N GLU A 13 -10.14 22.08 7.87
CA GLU A 13 -9.25 22.56 8.94
C GLU A 13 -8.08 21.59 9.18
N ILE A 14 -8.37 20.29 9.26
CA ILE A 14 -7.34 19.26 9.38
C ILE A 14 -6.39 19.30 8.18
N LEU A 15 -6.93 19.39 6.96
CA LEU A 15 -6.12 19.44 5.75
C LEU A 15 -5.31 20.73 5.61
N GLU A 16 -5.79 21.88 6.08
CA GLU A 16 -5.02 23.13 6.09
C GLU A 16 -3.78 23.02 6.96
N VAL A 17 -3.90 22.44 8.16
CA VAL A 17 -2.76 22.19 9.06
C VAL A 17 -1.72 21.30 8.37
N LEU A 18 -2.16 20.25 7.68
CA LEU A 18 -1.28 19.31 6.98
C LEU A 18 -0.67 19.89 5.70
N LYS A 19 -1.40 20.74 4.98
CA LYS A 19 -0.95 21.42 3.76
C LYS A 19 0.24 22.33 4.04
N GLY A 20 0.22 23.01 5.19
CA GLY A 20 1.20 24.03 5.54
C GLY A 20 1.26 25.12 4.47
N SER A 21 2.46 25.42 3.98
CA SER A 21 2.70 26.49 2.99
C SER A 21 2.38 26.10 1.54
N LYS A 22 1.99 24.85 1.25
CA LYS A 22 1.72 24.38 -0.11
C LYS A 22 0.42 24.94 -0.67
N THR A 23 0.28 24.91 -1.99
CA THR A 23 -1.02 25.10 -2.62
C THR A 23 -1.91 23.86 -2.42
N TRP A 24 -3.23 24.04 -2.54
CA TRP A 24 -4.18 22.93 -2.45
C TRP A 24 -3.92 21.85 -3.50
N ASP A 25 -3.60 22.26 -4.73
CA ASP A 25 -3.31 21.33 -5.83
C ASP A 25 -2.06 20.48 -5.58
N GLU A 26 -0.96 21.10 -5.11
CA GLU A 26 0.27 20.37 -4.79
C GLU A 26 0.04 19.38 -3.66
N PHE A 27 -0.59 19.83 -2.58
CA PHE A 27 -0.85 19.00 -1.42
C PHE A 27 -1.77 17.82 -1.75
N LEU A 28 -2.91 18.07 -2.42
CA LEU A 28 -3.85 16.99 -2.76
C LEU A 28 -3.24 16.00 -3.76
N ARG A 29 -2.38 16.48 -4.67
CA ARG A 29 -1.65 15.61 -5.61
C ARG A 29 -0.65 14.71 -4.87
N GLU A 30 0.10 15.25 -3.92
CA GLU A 30 1.02 14.45 -3.10
C GLU A 30 0.29 13.41 -2.26
N VAL A 31 -0.82 13.80 -1.61
CA VAL A 31 -1.67 12.88 -0.82
C VAL A 31 -2.18 11.74 -1.70
N ALA A 32 -2.65 12.05 -2.92
CA ALA A 32 -3.10 11.03 -3.86
C ALA A 32 -1.97 10.07 -4.28
N GLN A 33 -0.77 10.59 -4.54
CA GLN A 33 0.39 9.78 -4.89
C GLN A 33 0.82 8.87 -3.75
N GLU A 34 0.82 9.37 -2.52
CA GLU A 34 1.17 8.60 -1.33
C GLU A 34 0.15 7.47 -1.08
N LEU A 35 -1.15 7.74 -1.25
CA LEU A 35 -2.18 6.70 -1.16
C LEU A 35 -1.98 5.58 -2.19
N VAL A 36 -1.66 5.93 -3.44
CA VAL A 36 -1.35 4.94 -4.49
C VAL A 36 -0.09 4.14 -4.15
N LYS A 37 0.95 4.81 -3.65
CA LYS A 37 2.21 4.18 -3.26
C LYS A 37 2.00 3.18 -2.13
N ARG A 38 1.25 3.55 -1.08
CA ARG A 38 0.92 2.66 0.04
C ARG A 38 0.15 1.43 -0.40
N ARG A 39 -0.89 1.61 -1.22
CA ARG A 39 -1.65 0.48 -1.79
C ARG A 39 -0.77 -0.49 -2.58
N ARG A 40 0.17 0.04 -3.39
CA ARG A 40 1.12 -0.81 -4.12
C ARG A 40 2.06 -1.56 -3.18
N GLU A 41 2.52 -0.91 -2.12
CA GLU A 41 3.42 -1.52 -1.15
C GLU A 41 2.73 -2.63 -0.35
N GLU A 42 1.49 -2.42 0.08
CA GLU A 42 0.66 -3.44 0.72
C GLU A 42 0.45 -4.65 -0.20
N ALA A 43 0.13 -4.42 -1.48
CA ALA A 43 -0.02 -5.49 -2.45
C ALA A 43 1.29 -6.27 -2.67
N ARG A 44 2.44 -5.58 -2.73
CA ARG A 44 3.75 -6.24 -2.83
C ARG A 44 4.05 -7.10 -1.60
N ARG A 45 3.77 -6.59 -0.40
CA ARG A 45 3.98 -7.35 0.85
C ARG A 45 3.07 -8.58 0.92
N ALA A 46 1.82 -8.45 0.50
CA ALA A 46 0.91 -9.58 0.43
C ALA A 46 1.41 -10.64 -0.57
N LEU A 47 1.88 -10.21 -1.75
CA LEU A 47 2.44 -11.11 -2.75
C LEU A 47 3.72 -11.81 -2.24
N ALA A 48 4.61 -11.09 -1.57
CA ALA A 48 5.83 -11.66 -1.00
C ALA A 48 5.51 -12.75 0.03
N GLN A 49 4.56 -12.50 0.94
CA GLN A 49 4.13 -13.50 1.94
C GLN A 49 3.54 -14.76 1.29
N LEU A 50 2.73 -14.61 0.23
CA LEU A 50 2.18 -15.74 -0.51
C LEU A 50 3.29 -16.57 -1.15
N LEU A 51 4.25 -15.92 -1.81
CA LEU A 51 5.40 -16.60 -2.40
C LEU A 51 6.22 -17.33 -1.35
N ASP A 52 6.56 -16.69 -0.23
CA ASP A 52 7.31 -17.32 0.86
C ASP A 52 6.59 -18.55 1.42
N SER A 53 5.27 -18.46 1.60
CA SER A 53 4.45 -19.60 2.05
C SER A 53 4.46 -20.76 1.06
N GLU A 54 4.43 -20.47 -0.24
CA GLU A 54 4.53 -21.49 -1.29
C GLU A 54 5.92 -22.15 -1.30
N TYR A 55 6.99 -21.34 -1.20
CA TYR A 55 8.36 -21.83 -1.14
C TYR A 55 8.59 -22.73 0.08
N LEU A 56 8.13 -22.32 1.26
CA LEU A 56 8.21 -23.10 2.49
C LEU A 56 7.45 -24.42 2.36
N GLY A 57 6.21 -24.38 1.87
CA GLY A 57 5.42 -25.58 1.62
C GLY A 57 6.15 -26.54 0.67
N ARG A 58 6.67 -26.04 -0.46
CA ARG A 58 7.43 -26.86 -1.43
C ARG A 58 8.70 -27.47 -0.82
N ALA A 59 9.40 -26.73 0.03
CA ALA A 59 10.59 -27.21 0.75
C ALA A 59 10.25 -28.32 1.77
N GLU A 60 9.11 -28.20 2.46
CA GLU A 60 8.62 -29.26 3.36
C GLU A 60 8.23 -30.52 2.59
N TRP A 61 7.51 -30.39 1.47
CA TRP A 61 7.14 -31.51 0.60
C TRP A 61 8.36 -32.24 0.03
N THR A 62 9.38 -31.50 -0.42
CA THR A 62 10.62 -32.10 -0.92
C THR A 62 11.38 -32.82 0.19
N ARG A 63 11.47 -32.23 1.39
CA ARG A 63 12.11 -32.88 2.56
C ARG A 63 11.35 -34.13 3.01
N TYR A 64 10.02 -34.12 2.96
CA TYR A 64 9.19 -35.27 3.26
C TYR A 64 9.42 -36.42 2.27
N ARG A 65 9.45 -36.10 0.97
CA ARG A 65 9.73 -37.08 -0.11
C ARG A 65 11.13 -37.69 0.00
N TYR A 66 12.14 -36.93 0.44
CA TYR A 66 13.49 -37.48 0.65
C TYR A 66 13.61 -38.35 1.91
N ARG A 67 12.75 -38.17 2.92
CA ARG A 67 12.81 -38.91 4.20
C ARG A 67 12.04 -40.24 4.16
N ARG A 68 10.98 -40.33 3.36
CA ARG A 68 10.40 -41.62 2.96
C ARG A 68 11.09 -42.05 1.67
N GLY A 69 12.16 -42.83 1.75
CA GLY A 69 12.81 -43.37 0.56
C GLY A 69 11.80 -44.11 -0.33
N ASP A 70 11.63 -43.62 -1.55
CA ASP A 70 11.50 -44.44 -2.75
C ASP A 70 12.91 -44.65 -3.32
#